data_AF-A0A1Y3Q402-F1
#
_entry.id   AF-A0A1Y3Q402-F1
#
_cell.length_a   1.000
_cell.length_b   1.000
_cell.length_c   1.000
_cell.angle_alpha   90.00
_cell.angle_beta   90.00
_cell.angle_gamma   90.00
#
_symmetry.space_group_name_H-M   'P 1'
#
loop_
_entity.id
_entity.type
_entity.pdbx_description
1 polymer ?
#
loop_
_entity_poly.entity_id
_entity_poly.type
_entity_poly.pdbx_seq_one_letter_code
_entity_poly.pdbx_strand_id
1 'polypeptide(L)'
;MHSRHEGGFTVLELVLVLGVIGILASIGLTAYGAYRDQTYKMEATAAWHELSMAVNLYRIANGKWPDPYTSTDALYEDKLFAMELMGALQHNLAPHLAAPQRRPRSGYLVLDEGRVCVWVEGVSADANVDNGCPSL
;
A
#
# COMPACT_ATOMS: atom_id res chain seq x y z
N MET A 1 -53.94 18.39 30.87
CA MET A 1 -53.27 19.15 29.79
C MET A 1 -51.76 18.98 29.98
N HIS A 2 -51.08 18.32 29.04
CA HIS A 2 -49.64 18.06 29.11
C HIS A 2 -48.90 19.23 28.46
N SER A 3 -48.28 20.11 29.25
CA SER A 3 -47.41 21.17 28.76
C SER A 3 -46.07 20.56 28.35
N ARG A 4 -45.81 20.48 27.05
CA ARG A 4 -44.48 20.14 26.53
C ARG A 4 -43.54 21.33 26.82
N HIS A 5 -42.51 21.09 27.61
CA HIS A 5 -41.39 22.03 27.74
C HIS A 5 -40.56 21.95 26.46
N GLU A 6 -40.69 22.96 25.60
CA GLU A 6 -39.81 23.14 24.45
C GLU A 6 -38.60 23.96 24.92
N GLY A 7 -37.54 23.26 25.34
CA GLY A 7 -36.25 23.87 25.67
C GLY A 7 -35.50 24.23 24.40
N GLY A 8 -35.34 25.52 24.11
CA GLY A 8 -34.51 26.01 23.02
C GLY A 8 -33.01 25.89 23.33
N PHE A 9 -32.23 25.46 22.34
CA PHE A 9 -30.77 25.36 22.41
C PHE A 9 -30.16 26.76 22.48
N THR A 10 -29.18 26.99 23.35
CA THR A 10 -28.56 28.32 23.47
C THR A 10 -27.44 28.50 22.45
N VAL A 11 -27.21 29.74 21.97
CA VAL A 11 -26.08 30.04 21.06
C VAL A 11 -24.74 29.68 21.71
N LEU A 12 -24.64 29.87 23.03
CA LEU A 12 -23.45 29.51 23.81
C LEU A 12 -23.16 28.01 23.75
N GLU A 13 -24.20 27.19 23.79
CA GLU A 13 -24.12 25.73 23.72
C GLU A 13 -23.55 25.27 22.38
N LEU A 14 -23.95 25.93 21.29
CA LEU A 14 -23.38 25.68 19.97
C LEU A 14 -21.89 26.07 19.90
N VAL A 15 -21.54 27.22 20.47
CA VAL A 15 -20.14 27.72 20.46
C VAL A 15 -19.22 26.82 21.28
N LEU A 16 -19.66 26.36 22.45
CA LEU A 16 -18.89 25.42 23.27
C LEU A 16 -18.71 24.09 22.53
N VAL A 17 -19.76 23.54 21.92
CA VAL A 17 -19.70 22.29 21.17
C VAL A 17 -18.72 22.38 19.99
N LEU A 18 -18.78 23.46 19.20
CA LEU A 18 -17.83 23.69 18.11
C LEU A 18 -16.39 23.88 18.63
N GLY A 19 -16.23 24.52 19.79
CA GLY A 19 -14.94 24.64 20.47
C GLY A 19 -14.35 23.28 20.85
N VAL A 20 -15.14 22.41 21.47
CA VAL A 20 -14.71 21.05 21.83
C VAL A 20 -14.41 20.20 20.59
N ILE A 21 -15.27 20.26 19.55
CA ILE A 21 -15.04 19.56 18.28
C ILE A 21 -13.74 20.04 17.62
N GLY A 22 -13.45 21.35 17.63
CA GLY A 22 -12.21 21.90 17.07
C GLY A 22 -10.95 21.37 17.77
N ILE A 23 -10.97 21.31 19.10
CA ILE A 23 -9.86 20.74 19.89
C ILE A 23 -9.68 19.25 19.53
N LEU A 24 -10.75 18.45 19.57
CA LEU A 24 -10.68 17.02 19.25
C LEU A 24 -10.23 16.76 17.80
N ALA A 25 -10.72 17.55 16.84
CA ALA A 25 -10.35 17.43 15.43
C ALA A 25 -8.86 17.69 15.20
N SER A 26 -8.28 18.69 15.87
CA SER A 26 -6.85 19.00 15.74
C SER A 26 -5.93 17.85 16.18
N ILE A 27 -6.30 17.15 17.26
CA ILE A 27 -5.57 15.98 17.76
C ILE A 27 -5.76 14.78 16.81
N GLY A 28 -6.99 14.57 16.32
CA GLY A 28 -7.29 13.48 15.40
C GLY A 28 -6.53 13.56 14.08
N LEU A 29 -6.37 14.78 13.53
CA LEU A 29 -5.68 14.98 12.24
C LEU A 29 -4.19 14.62 12.30
N THR A 30 -3.49 14.97 13.39
CA THR A 30 -2.04 14.73 13.49
C THR A 30 -1.71 13.24 13.72
N ALA A 31 -2.55 12.53 14.48
CA ALA A 31 -2.38 11.09 14.72
C ALA A 31 -2.65 10.24 13.46
N TYR A 32 -3.52 10.72 12.57
CA TYR A 32 -3.95 9.96 11.39
C TYR A 32 -2.82 9.71 10.38
N GLY A 33 -1.92 10.67 10.16
CA GLY A 33 -0.82 10.53 9.19
C GLY A 33 0.14 9.39 9.53
N ALA A 34 0.67 9.37 10.76
CA ALA A 34 1.61 8.34 11.19
C ALA A 34 1.00 6.93 11.20
N TYR A 35 -0.28 6.82 11.53
CA TYR A 35 -1.00 5.55 11.49
C TYR A 35 -1.13 5.02 10.06
N ARG A 36 -1.42 5.89 9.08
CA ARG A 36 -1.52 5.50 7.67
C ARG A 36 -0.21 4.96 7.12
N ASP A 37 0.90 5.64 7.38
CA ASP A 37 2.21 5.20 6.88
C ASP A 37 2.60 3.84 7.48
N GLN A 38 2.28 3.61 8.76
CA GLN A 38 2.46 2.31 9.39
C GLN A 38 1.55 1.25 8.74
N THR A 39 0.28 1.56 8.46
CA THR A 39 -0.62 0.64 7.74
C THR A 39 -0.05 0.28 6.37
N TYR A 40 0.38 1.26 5.58
CA TYR A 40 0.98 1.02 4.25
C TYR A 40 2.24 0.18 4.33
N LYS A 41 3.07 0.39 5.37
CA LYS A 41 4.25 -0.44 5.62
C LYS A 41 3.87 -1.89 5.91
N MET A 42 2.86 -2.12 6.75
CA MET A 42 2.38 -3.47 7.08
C MET A 42 1.78 -4.16 5.84
N GLU A 43 1.03 -3.42 5.02
CA GLU A 43 0.51 -3.89 3.74
C GLU A 43 1.63 -4.28 2.78
N ALA A 44 2.65 -3.42 2.61
CA ALA A 44 3.80 -3.70 1.76
C ALA A 44 4.58 -4.93 2.21
N THR A 45 4.83 -5.07 3.52
CA THR A 45 5.53 -6.23 4.09
C THR A 45 4.69 -7.52 3.96
N ALA A 46 3.37 -7.46 4.12
CA ALA A 46 2.49 -8.62 3.91
C ALA A 46 2.50 -9.07 2.44
N ALA A 47 2.35 -8.13 1.51
CA ALA A 47 2.42 -8.41 0.08
C ALA A 47 3.81 -8.97 -0.33
N TRP A 48 4.89 -8.49 0.29
CA TRP A 48 6.23 -9.05 0.08
C TRP A 48 6.32 -10.52 0.51
N HIS A 49 5.75 -10.89 1.66
CA HIS A 49 5.72 -12.28 2.10
C HIS A 49 4.94 -13.18 1.13
N GLU A 50 3.78 -12.72 0.67
CA GLU A 50 2.96 -13.45 -0.30
C GLU A 50 3.70 -13.68 -1.63
N LEU A 51 4.29 -12.62 -2.18
CA LEU A 51 5.03 -12.69 -3.44
C LEU A 51 6.32 -13.50 -3.33
N SER A 52 7.07 -13.39 -2.23
CA SER A 52 8.29 -14.17 -2.02
C SER A 52 7.99 -15.68 -1.93
N MET A 53 6.88 -16.06 -1.29
CA MET A 53 6.40 -17.44 -1.32
C MET A 53 6.04 -17.88 -2.74
N ALA A 54 5.31 -17.07 -3.49
CA ALA A 54 4.90 -17.38 -4.87
C ALA A 54 6.11 -17.59 -5.80
N VAL A 55 7.10 -16.70 -5.72
CA VAL A 55 8.36 -16.77 -6.48
C VAL A 55 9.14 -18.03 -6.13
N ASN A 56 9.20 -18.39 -4.85
CA ASN A 56 9.88 -19.62 -4.42
C ASN A 56 9.14 -20.88 -4.90
N LEU A 57 7.80 -20.90 -4.83
CA LEU A 57 6.99 -21.99 -5.36
C LEU A 57 7.20 -22.16 -6.87
N TYR A 58 7.24 -21.06 -7.61
CA TYR A 58 7.54 -21.08 -9.04
C TYR A 58 8.91 -21.70 -9.32
N ARG A 59 9.94 -21.32 -8.54
CA ARG A 59 11.28 -21.92 -8.66
C ARG A 59 11.26 -23.43 -8.40
N ILE A 60 10.54 -23.88 -7.37
CA ILE A 60 10.41 -25.30 -7.05
C ILE A 60 9.76 -26.05 -8.21
N ALA A 61 8.72 -25.48 -8.83
CA ALA A 61 7.99 -26.10 -9.92
C ALA A 61 8.77 -26.12 -11.25
N ASN A 62 9.53 -25.08 -11.55
CA ASN A 62 10.15 -24.87 -12.88
C ASN A 62 11.67 -25.06 -12.89
N GLY A 63 12.31 -25.22 -11.73
CA GLY A 63 13.78 -25.36 -11.61
C GLY A 63 14.56 -24.08 -11.90
N LYS A 64 13.89 -22.97 -12.19
CA LYS A 64 14.48 -21.66 -12.48
C LYS A 64 13.69 -20.56 -11.78
N TRP A 65 14.36 -19.45 -11.46
CA TRP A 65 13.68 -18.25 -10.99
C TRP A 65 12.73 -17.71 -12.06
N PRO A 66 11.65 -17.03 -11.67
CA PRO A 66 10.85 -16.27 -12.62
C PRO A 66 11.73 -15.19 -13.26
N ASP A 67 11.49 -14.94 -14.54
CA ASP A 67 12.18 -13.87 -15.25
C ASP A 67 11.70 -12.52 -14.65
N PRO A 68 12.54 -11.48 -14.64
CA PRO A 68 12.16 -10.19 -14.07
C PRO A 68 10.96 -9.60 -14.82
N TYR A 69 9.91 -9.25 -14.08
CA TYR A 69 8.69 -8.66 -14.63
C TYR A 69 8.68 -7.14 -14.41
N THR A 70 8.58 -6.40 -15.51
CA THR A 70 8.20 -4.98 -15.50
C THR A 70 7.04 -4.80 -16.48
N SER A 71 5.86 -4.45 -15.99
CA SER A 71 4.77 -4.06 -16.89
C SER A 71 4.98 -2.64 -17.38
N THR A 72 5.22 -2.47 -18.67
CA THR A 72 5.24 -1.15 -19.29
C THR A 72 3.85 -0.58 -19.55
N ASP A 73 2.80 -1.43 -19.62
CA ASP A 73 1.41 -0.95 -19.73
C ASP A 73 0.86 -0.41 -18.40
N ALA A 74 1.52 -0.69 -17.26
CA ALA A 74 1.23 -0.11 -15.96
C ALA A 74 2.00 1.18 -15.66
N LEU A 75 2.69 1.74 -16.66
CA LEU A 75 3.38 3.04 -16.54
C LEU A 75 2.44 4.22 -16.81
N TYR A 76 1.25 3.96 -17.35
CA TYR A 76 0.26 4.97 -17.72
C TYR A 76 -0.94 5.01 -16.76
N GLU A 77 -1.22 3.92 -16.06
CA GLU A 77 -2.16 3.89 -14.95
C GLU A 77 -1.36 3.62 -13.67
N ASP A 78 -1.51 4.48 -12.67
CA ASP A 78 -0.88 4.47 -11.33
C ASP A 78 -1.17 3.20 -10.50
N LYS A 79 -0.97 2.03 -11.09
CA LYS A 79 -1.25 0.69 -10.56
C LYS A 79 -0.16 -0.24 -11.05
N LEU A 80 1.00 -0.17 -10.41
CA LEU A 80 2.02 -1.16 -10.67
C LEU A 80 1.57 -2.43 -9.94
N PHE A 81 0.97 -3.34 -10.72
CA PHE A 81 0.90 -4.76 -10.45
C PHE A 81 0.36 -5.20 -9.07
N ALA A 82 -0.96 -5.44 -9.02
CA ALA A 82 -1.54 -6.43 -8.12
C ALA A 82 -1.68 -7.73 -8.93
N MET A 83 -0.81 -8.70 -8.73
CA MET A 83 -1.11 -10.05 -9.18
C MET A 83 -1.57 -10.81 -7.95
N GLU A 84 -2.84 -11.18 -7.90
CA GLU A 84 -3.33 -12.14 -6.92
C GLU A 84 -2.47 -13.41 -7.00
N LEU A 85 -2.18 -14.04 -5.86
CA LEU A 85 -1.39 -15.26 -5.74
C LEU A 85 -1.73 -16.33 -6.78
N MET A 86 -3.02 -16.45 -7.14
CA MET A 86 -3.50 -17.39 -8.16
C MET A 86 -3.01 -17.05 -9.58
N GLY A 87 -2.90 -15.77 -9.94
CA GLY A 87 -2.37 -15.33 -11.24
C GLY A 87 -0.86 -15.53 -11.36
N ALA A 88 -0.12 -15.37 -10.25
CA ALA A 88 1.34 -15.53 -10.18
C ALA A 88 1.81 -16.95 -10.48
N LEU A 89 1.01 -17.96 -10.14
CA LEU A 89 1.31 -19.36 -10.40
C LEU A 89 1.04 -19.78 -11.85
N GLN A 90 0.22 -19.03 -12.60
CA GLN A 90 -0.27 -19.45 -13.91
C GLN A 90 0.46 -18.83 -15.09
N HIS A 91 1.15 -17.70 -14.93
CA HIS A 91 1.78 -16.98 -16.03
C HIS A 91 3.28 -16.84 -15.77
N ASN A 92 4.13 -17.32 -16.70
CA ASN A 92 5.57 -17.05 -16.69
C ASN A 92 5.76 -15.54 -16.54
N LEU A 93 6.23 -15.13 -15.37
CA LEU A 93 6.53 -13.75 -15.05
C LEU A 93 7.70 -13.31 -15.96
N ALA A 94 7.42 -12.60 -17.05
CA ALA A 94 8.25 -11.51 -17.60
C ALA A 94 7.67 -10.93 -18.89
N PRO A 95 7.78 -9.60 -19.06
CA PRO A 95 8.58 -9.11 -20.15
C PRO A 95 9.77 -8.27 -19.67
N HIS A 96 10.82 -8.37 -20.48
CA HIS A 96 12.11 -7.70 -20.38
C HIS A 96 11.97 -6.25 -20.83
N LEU A 97 11.76 -5.29 -19.91
CA LEU A 97 11.77 -3.87 -20.27
C LEU A 97 12.54 -3.04 -19.24
N ALA A 98 13.12 -1.95 -19.76
CA ALA A 98 13.88 -0.98 -18.98
C ALA A 98 13.02 -0.41 -17.85
N ALA A 99 13.65 -0.16 -16.71
CA ALA A 99 12.99 0.34 -15.51
C ALA A 99 12.00 1.49 -15.82
N PRO A 100 10.81 1.49 -15.18
CA PRO A 100 9.87 2.60 -15.22
C PRO A 100 10.58 3.97 -15.13
N GLN A 101 10.45 4.83 -16.15
CA GLN A 101 10.94 6.22 -16.09
C GLN A 101 10.16 7.05 -15.04
N ARG A 102 8.98 6.57 -14.63
CA ARG A 102 8.12 7.16 -13.59
C ARG A 102 7.78 6.08 -12.56
N ARG A 103 8.10 6.31 -11.30
CA ARG A 103 7.85 5.33 -10.24
C ARG A 103 6.41 5.45 -9.75
N PRO A 104 5.63 4.37 -9.77
CA PRO A 104 4.27 4.34 -9.22
C PRO A 104 4.32 4.55 -7.70
N ARG A 105 3.22 5.00 -7.09
CA ARG A 105 3.11 5.02 -5.63
C ARG A 105 3.02 3.59 -5.05
N SER A 106 2.40 2.66 -5.78
CA SER A 106 2.17 1.29 -5.34
C SER A 106 2.60 0.27 -6.40
N GLY A 107 3.31 -0.79 -6.00
CA GLY A 107 3.50 -2.02 -6.77
C GLY A 107 4.66 -2.91 -6.37
N TYR A 108 4.98 -3.91 -7.20
CA TYR A 108 6.10 -4.81 -6.96
C TYR A 108 7.04 -4.99 -8.15
N LEU A 109 8.27 -5.42 -7.85
CA LEU A 109 9.32 -5.76 -8.81
C LEU A 109 9.94 -7.10 -8.39
N VAL A 110 10.12 -8.00 -9.35
CA VAL A 110 10.91 -9.22 -9.14
C VAL A 110 12.24 -9.03 -9.85
N LEU A 111 13.32 -9.11 -9.09
CA LEU A 111 14.69 -8.96 -9.56
C LEU A 111 15.29 -10.33 -9.91
N ASP A 112 16.42 -10.28 -10.61
CA ASP A 112 17.27 -11.46 -10.81
C ASP A 112 17.57 -12.14 -9.47
N GLU A 113 17.56 -13.47 -9.50
CA GLU A 113 17.74 -14.37 -8.34
C GLU A 113 16.52 -14.48 -7.41
N GLY A 114 15.34 -14.01 -7.83
CA GLY A 114 14.09 -14.22 -7.09
C GLY A 114 13.88 -13.27 -5.91
N ARG A 115 14.66 -12.19 -5.84
CA ARG A 115 14.43 -11.11 -4.86
C ARG A 115 13.20 -10.31 -5.26
N VAL A 116 12.43 -9.90 -4.26
CA VAL A 116 11.15 -9.20 -4.46
C VAL A 116 11.20 -7.83 -3.79
N CYS A 117 10.75 -6.81 -4.50
CA CYS A 117 10.57 -5.45 -3.98
C CYS A 117 9.09 -5.10 -4.01
N VAL A 118 8.58 -4.46 -2.97
CA VAL A 118 7.18 -4.03 -2.88
C VAL A 118 7.09 -2.60 -2.34
N TRP A 119 6.16 -1.83 -2.91
CA TRP A 119 5.81 -0.47 -2.51
C TRP A 119 4.29 -0.35 -2.42
N VAL A 120 3.80 0.38 -1.43
CA VAL A 120 2.38 0.71 -1.26
C VAL A 120 2.29 2.19 -0.89
N GLU A 121 1.60 2.97 -1.71
CA GLU A 121 1.35 4.40 -1.54
C GLU A 121 2.59 5.27 -1.26
N GLY A 122 3.76 4.85 -1.73
CA GLY A 122 5.04 5.52 -1.53
C GLY A 122 5.90 4.90 -0.42
N VAL A 123 5.38 3.91 0.30
CA VAL A 123 6.05 3.23 1.42
C VAL A 123 6.59 1.89 0.96
N SER A 124 7.86 1.61 1.25
CA SER A 124 8.50 0.33 0.91
C SER A 124 8.28 -0.73 2.00
N ALA A 125 8.20 -1.99 1.58
CA ALA A 125 8.33 -3.14 2.49
C ALA A 125 9.68 -3.13 3.21
N ASP A 126 9.74 -3.72 4.42
CA ASP A 126 10.99 -3.79 5.20
C ASP A 126 12.12 -4.50 4.43
N ALA A 127 11.78 -5.60 3.76
CA ALA A 127 12.73 -6.40 3.01
C ALA A 127 13.29 -5.71 1.75
N ASN A 128 12.75 -4.56 1.34
CA ASN A 128 13.29 -3.82 0.20
C ASN A 128 14.73 -3.35 0.44
N VAL A 129 15.08 -3.04 1.68
CA VAL A 129 16.43 -2.58 2.06
C VAL A 129 17.46 -3.69 1.80
N ASP A 130 17.15 -4.90 2.23
CA ASP A 130 18.04 -6.06 2.09
C ASP A 130 18.09 -6.59 0.65
N ASN A 131 17.00 -6.44 -0.10
CA ASN A 131 16.90 -6.92 -1.47
C ASN A 131 17.61 -6.01 -2.50
N GLY A 132 18.19 -4.89 -2.07
CA GLY A 132 18.83 -3.92 -2.97
C GLY A 132 17.81 -3.22 -3.88
N CYS A 133 16.59 -3.06 -3.37
CA CYS A 133 15.52 -2.42 -4.12
C CYS A 133 15.78 -0.92 -4.26
N PRO A 134 15.42 -0.32 -5.40
CA PRO A 134 15.69 1.07 -5.62
C PRO A 134 14.75 1.94 -4.74
N SER A 135 15.27 2.99 -4.09
CA SER A 135 14.46 3.91 -3.28
C SER A 135 13.47 4.69 -4.15
N LEU A 136 12.25 4.94 -3.67
CA LEU A 136 11.28 5.81 -4.35
C LEU A 136 11.73 7.27 -4.37
#